data_AF-A0A7V5JJA5-F1
#
_entry.id   AF-A0A7V5JJA5-F1
#
_cell.length_a   1.000
_cell.length_b   1.000
_cell.length_c   1.000
_cell.angle_alpha   90.00
_cell.angle_beta   90.00
_cell.angle_gamma   90.00
#
_symmetry.space_group_name_H-M   'P 1'
#
loop_
_entity.id
_entity.type
_entity.pdbx_description
1 polymer ?
#
loop_
_entity_poly.entity_id
_entity_poly.type
_entity_poly.pdbx_seq_one_letter_code
_entity_poly.pdbx_strand_id
1 'polypeptide(L)'
;MPHGGRQDVRQAPAAGLEARPVDARIPRRPSDEGRPPRLGGADQVHQEGGAVSDFGDVKGWTREKLDCLEKYLTFYQKALKGQRFRKIYIDAFAGSGGTYGRKSGQKHVGRFLEGSASRALRVEPPFDRYVFVERDPGRMAALKATAAAEVETVRARGSSVDFEVADANEAIPDLVSRMPWRSWRGVVFLDPYGMQVRWRVLEALARTESVDLWYLFPTGAMLRLLKRHGRPSGGRAQTLDAVLGTDEWRALYRPPKQAGLFPEDEVEERAEATEVERFVLDRLGTIFPLVHRRPLVLRNSKGAVLFSLIFACANPNEKAWGLAKKVADHLLGVARRNNRA
;
A
#
# COMPACT_ATOMS: atom_id res chain seq x y z
N MET A 1 31.51 -63.27 22.92
CA MET A 1 30.28 -63.72 23.59
C MET A 1 29.10 -63.02 22.92
N PRO A 2 28.33 -63.74 22.10
CA PRO A 2 27.19 -63.24 21.34
C PRO A 2 25.88 -63.43 22.13
N HIS A 3 24.79 -62.85 21.63
CA HIS A 3 23.36 -63.25 21.69
C HIS A 3 22.55 -61.93 21.59
N GLY A 4 21.70 -61.68 20.60
CA GLY A 4 20.88 -62.61 19.82
C GLY A 4 19.41 -62.26 20.12
N GLY A 5 18.65 -61.82 19.12
CA GLY A 5 17.22 -61.51 19.29
C GLY A 5 16.59 -60.80 18.10
N ARG A 6 16.40 -61.54 16.99
CA ARG A 6 15.53 -61.21 15.85
C ARG A 6 14.07 -61.59 16.16
N GLN A 7 13.18 -61.14 15.27
CA GLN A 7 11.83 -61.63 14.92
C GLN A 7 10.66 -60.88 15.58
N ASP A 8 9.51 -60.66 14.93
CA ASP A 8 9.12 -60.78 13.52
C ASP A 8 7.81 -60.01 13.31
N VAL A 9 7.68 -59.48 12.09
CA VAL A 9 6.49 -59.36 11.22
C VAL A 9 5.12 -59.76 11.80
N ARG A 10 4.11 -58.86 11.68
CA ARG A 10 2.75 -59.21 11.19
C ARG A 10 2.12 -58.10 10.36
N GLN A 11 1.74 -58.47 9.14
CA GLN A 11 0.90 -57.74 8.19
C GLN A 11 -0.60 -57.86 8.53
N ALA A 12 -1.35 -56.81 8.19
CA ALA A 12 -2.73 -56.67 7.65
C ALA A 12 -3.86 -57.64 8.07
N PRO A 13 -5.12 -57.18 8.00
CA PRO A 13 -5.81 -57.28 6.71
C PRO A 13 -6.63 -56.05 6.30
N ALA A 14 -6.76 -55.91 4.98
CA ALA A 14 -7.76 -55.12 4.30
C ALA A 14 -9.12 -55.85 4.35
N ALA A 15 -10.21 -55.09 4.46
CA ALA A 15 -11.56 -55.54 4.13
C ALA A 15 -12.24 -54.43 3.33
N GLY A 16 -12.52 -54.73 2.07
CA GLY A 16 -13.39 -53.93 1.22
C GLY A 16 -14.86 -54.28 1.45
N LEU A 17 -15.75 -53.36 1.08
CA LEU A 17 -17.11 -53.69 0.69
C LEU A 17 -17.52 -52.76 -0.45
N GLU A 18 -17.95 -53.38 -1.54
CA GLU A 18 -18.37 -52.76 -2.79
C GLU A 18 -19.79 -52.16 -2.72
N ALA A 19 -20.06 -51.37 -3.75
CA ALA A 19 -21.23 -50.54 -4.07
C ALA A 19 -22.61 -51.23 -4.08
N ARG A 20 -23.68 -50.40 -4.02
CA ARG A 20 -24.71 -50.27 -5.07
C ARG A 20 -25.71 -49.11 -4.83
N PRO A 21 -26.43 -48.64 -5.87
CA PRO A 21 -26.94 -47.27 -6.00
C PRO A 21 -28.41 -47.10 -5.56
N VAL A 22 -28.83 -45.86 -5.35
CA VAL A 22 -30.25 -45.49 -5.26
C VAL A 22 -30.54 -44.41 -6.30
N ASP A 23 -31.42 -44.80 -7.22
CA ASP A 23 -32.01 -44.00 -8.28
C ASP A 23 -33.34 -43.40 -7.77
N ALA A 24 -33.75 -42.26 -8.37
CA ALA A 24 -35.13 -41.81 -8.60
C ALA A 24 -35.47 -40.34 -8.25
N ARG A 25 -35.73 -39.60 -9.34
CA ARG A 25 -36.83 -38.64 -9.57
C ARG A 25 -36.62 -37.17 -9.15
N ILE A 26 -36.31 -36.35 -10.14
CA ILE A 26 -36.64 -34.91 -10.19
C ILE A 26 -37.59 -34.69 -11.39
N PRO A 27 -38.75 -34.03 -11.22
CA PRO A 27 -39.76 -33.88 -12.27
C PRO A 27 -39.44 -32.75 -13.26
N ARG A 28 -39.87 -32.96 -14.52
CA ARG A 28 -39.84 -31.99 -15.63
C ARG A 28 -40.82 -30.83 -15.41
N ARG A 29 -40.50 -29.65 -15.93
CA ARG A 29 -41.46 -28.57 -16.22
C ARG A 29 -41.42 -28.20 -17.72
N PRO A 30 -42.53 -27.67 -18.27
CA PRO A 30 -42.78 -27.60 -19.70
C PRO A 30 -42.33 -26.29 -20.36
N SER A 31 -42.28 -26.38 -21.68
CA SER A 31 -42.09 -25.38 -22.73
C SER A 31 -43.11 -24.24 -22.76
N ASP A 32 -42.65 -23.03 -23.11
CA ASP A 32 -43.27 -22.07 -24.06
C ASP A 32 -42.34 -20.85 -24.22
N GLU A 33 -41.86 -20.56 -25.44
CA GLU A 33 -42.43 -19.61 -26.42
C GLU A 33 -42.40 -18.14 -25.97
N GLY A 34 -41.70 -17.30 -26.74
CA GLY A 34 -41.64 -15.85 -26.49
C GLY A 34 -40.57 -15.10 -27.29
N ARG A 35 -40.78 -14.99 -28.60
CA ARG A 35 -40.00 -14.13 -29.52
C ARG A 35 -40.34 -12.66 -29.29
N PRO A 36 -39.38 -11.72 -29.13
CA PRO A 36 -39.68 -10.29 -29.23
C PRO A 36 -39.55 -9.77 -30.68
N PRO A 37 -40.33 -8.75 -31.08
CA PRO A 37 -40.39 -8.25 -32.45
C PRO A 37 -39.26 -7.27 -32.78
N ARG A 38 -38.97 -7.13 -34.08
CA ARG A 38 -38.12 -6.07 -34.66
C ARG A 38 -38.99 -4.98 -35.29
N LEU A 39 -38.73 -3.72 -34.93
CA LEU A 39 -38.97 -2.47 -35.67
C LEU A 39 -37.90 -1.49 -35.11
N GLY A 40 -37.05 -0.76 -35.84
CA GLY A 40 -37.19 -0.11 -37.14
C GLY A 40 -37.37 1.40 -36.91
N GLY A 41 -36.40 2.23 -37.29
CA GLY A 41 -36.57 3.69 -37.37
C GLY A 41 -35.42 4.52 -36.80
N ALA A 42 -34.67 5.14 -37.71
CA ALA A 42 -33.70 6.20 -37.43
C ALA A 42 -34.41 7.52 -37.15
N ASP A 43 -33.83 8.38 -36.32
CA ASP A 43 -33.86 9.82 -36.54
C ASP A 43 -32.66 10.52 -35.88
N GLN A 44 -32.16 11.50 -36.61
CA GLN A 44 -30.93 12.24 -36.38
C GLN A 44 -31.15 13.47 -35.48
N VAL A 45 -30.14 13.70 -34.63
CA VAL A 45 -29.55 15.01 -34.26
C VAL A 45 -30.42 16.02 -33.53
N HIS A 46 -30.09 16.23 -32.25
CA HIS A 46 -29.78 17.57 -31.76
C HIS A 46 -28.55 17.52 -30.84
N GLN A 47 -27.46 18.11 -31.32
CA GLN A 47 -26.28 18.48 -30.55
C GLN A 47 -26.65 19.69 -29.68
N GLU A 48 -26.54 19.55 -28.36
CA GLU A 48 -26.22 20.67 -27.49
C GLU A 48 -24.99 20.30 -26.67
N GLY A 49 -23.90 21.03 -26.94
CA GLY A 49 -22.65 20.95 -26.23
C GLY A 49 -22.81 21.49 -24.81
N GLY A 50 -23.01 20.58 -23.86
CA GLY A 50 -22.79 20.83 -22.45
C GLY A 50 -21.36 20.45 -22.08
N ALA A 51 -20.58 21.43 -21.63
CA ALA A 51 -19.25 21.21 -21.07
C ALA A 51 -19.29 20.07 -20.04
N VAL A 52 -18.44 19.05 -20.25
CA VAL A 52 -18.28 17.93 -19.31
C VAL A 52 -17.59 18.47 -18.05
N SER A 53 -18.39 18.93 -17.11
CA SER A 53 -17.96 19.42 -15.80
C SER A 53 -17.55 18.25 -14.89
N ASP A 54 -16.31 18.35 -14.41
CA ASP A 54 -15.70 17.78 -13.21
C ASP A 54 -15.84 16.30 -12.84
N PHE A 55 -14.73 15.59 -13.04
CA PHE A 55 -14.41 14.27 -12.51
C PHE A 55 -13.99 14.32 -11.03
N GLY A 56 -14.90 14.74 -10.15
CA GLY A 56 -14.66 14.86 -8.72
C GLY A 56 -14.41 13.54 -7.97
N ASP A 57 -13.44 13.58 -7.05
CA ASP A 57 -13.62 13.21 -5.63
C ASP A 57 -12.83 12.02 -5.04
N VAL A 58 -12.28 11.10 -5.83
CA VAL A 58 -11.38 10.03 -5.29
C VAL A 58 -10.09 9.86 -6.13
N LYS A 59 -9.99 10.50 -7.29
CA LYS A 59 -8.96 10.19 -8.31
C LYS A 59 -7.75 11.12 -8.35
N GLY A 60 -7.89 12.39 -7.94
CA GLY A 60 -6.79 13.37 -7.98
C GLY A 60 -5.61 12.93 -7.12
N TRP A 61 -5.87 12.73 -5.82
CA TRP A 61 -4.83 12.35 -4.85
C TRP A 61 -4.17 11.00 -5.14
N THR A 62 -4.91 10.02 -5.68
CA THR A 62 -4.34 8.71 -6.04
C THR A 62 -3.39 8.85 -7.23
N ARG A 63 -3.71 9.69 -8.22
CA ARG A 63 -2.82 9.97 -9.35
C ARG A 63 -1.59 10.74 -8.89
N GLU A 64 -1.74 11.77 -8.08
CA GLU A 64 -0.62 12.62 -7.62
C GLU A 64 0.44 11.83 -6.85
N LYS A 65 0.01 10.95 -5.92
CA LYS A 65 0.96 10.12 -5.16
C LYS A 65 1.75 9.18 -6.09
N LEU A 66 1.08 8.59 -7.08
CA LEU A 66 1.69 7.64 -8.01
C LEU A 66 2.60 8.34 -9.03
N ASP A 67 2.21 9.52 -9.50
CA ASP A 67 3.04 10.35 -10.38
C ASP A 67 4.30 10.86 -9.64
N CYS A 68 4.17 11.18 -8.35
CA CYS A 68 5.31 11.52 -7.49
C CYS A 68 6.27 10.34 -7.35
N LEU A 69 5.75 9.15 -7.07
CA LEU A 69 6.53 7.92 -6.93
C LEU A 69 7.26 7.59 -8.24
N GLU A 70 6.57 7.55 -9.37
CA GLU A 70 7.14 7.21 -10.68
C GLU A 70 8.29 8.15 -11.09
N LYS A 71 8.09 9.47 -10.88
CA LYS A 71 9.15 10.46 -11.12
C LYS A 71 10.36 10.24 -10.21
N TYR A 72 10.12 9.88 -8.95
CA TYR A 72 11.21 9.56 -8.03
C TYR A 72 11.97 8.30 -8.46
N LEU A 73 11.26 7.22 -8.82
CA LEU A 73 11.88 5.97 -9.28
C LEU A 73 12.75 6.21 -10.54
N THR A 74 12.25 7.02 -11.47
CA THR A 74 13.03 7.43 -12.66
C THR A 74 14.29 8.21 -12.28
N PHE A 75 14.17 9.15 -11.35
CA PHE A 75 15.33 9.86 -10.82
C PHE A 75 16.32 8.91 -10.14
N TYR A 76 15.83 7.99 -9.31
CA TYR A 76 16.64 7.06 -8.54
C TYR A 76 17.51 6.19 -9.45
N GLN A 77 16.94 5.67 -10.53
CA GLN A 77 17.67 4.92 -11.55
C GLN A 77 18.76 5.75 -12.23
N LYS A 78 18.51 7.04 -12.49
CA LYS A 78 19.49 7.97 -13.07
C LYS A 78 20.59 8.31 -12.06
N ALA A 79 20.24 8.58 -10.81
CA ALA A 79 21.17 8.97 -9.75
C ALA A 79 22.18 7.85 -9.43
N LEU A 80 21.74 6.59 -9.50
CA LEU A 80 22.60 5.43 -9.29
C LEU A 80 23.23 4.89 -10.59
N LYS A 81 23.06 5.57 -11.73
CA LYS A 81 23.68 5.16 -13.00
C LYS A 81 25.20 5.15 -12.85
N GLY A 82 25.84 4.05 -13.24
CA GLY A 82 27.29 3.85 -13.15
C GLY A 82 27.79 3.48 -11.74
N GLN A 83 26.93 3.47 -10.73
CA GLN A 83 27.27 2.94 -9.41
C GLN A 83 27.24 1.41 -9.44
N ARG A 84 28.09 0.77 -8.63
CA ARG A 84 28.22 -0.70 -8.56
C ARG A 84 27.12 -1.39 -7.74
N PHE A 85 26.00 -0.70 -7.48
CA PHE A 85 24.90 -1.24 -6.68
C PHE A 85 23.86 -1.90 -7.57
N ARG A 86 23.37 -3.06 -7.12
CA ARG A 86 22.11 -3.62 -7.60
C ARG A 86 20.95 -2.87 -6.95
N LYS A 87 19.81 -2.79 -7.63
CA LYS A 87 18.68 -1.95 -7.26
C LYS A 87 17.43 -2.79 -7.13
N ILE A 88 16.72 -2.64 -6.01
CA ILE A 88 15.48 -3.33 -5.73
C ILE A 88 14.32 -2.34 -5.56
N TYR A 89 13.18 -2.62 -6.16
CA TYR A 89 11.92 -1.96 -5.84
C TYR A 89 11.05 -2.92 -5.02
N ILE A 90 10.50 -2.44 -3.90
CA ILE A 90 9.61 -3.21 -3.04
C ILE A 90 8.29 -2.45 -2.90
N ASP A 91 7.20 -3.09 -3.31
CA ASP A 91 5.84 -2.62 -3.03
C ASP A 91 5.22 -3.53 -1.97
N ALA A 92 5.10 -3.02 -0.74
CA ALA A 92 4.64 -3.84 0.39
C ALA A 92 3.11 -3.99 0.42
N PHE A 93 2.38 -3.25 -0.41
CA PHE A 93 0.92 -3.22 -0.48
C PHE A 93 0.48 -3.11 -1.95
N ALA A 94 0.91 -4.05 -2.77
CA ALA A 94 0.83 -3.92 -4.23
C ALA A 94 -0.59 -3.93 -4.80
N GLY A 95 -1.57 -4.42 -4.03
CA GLY A 95 -2.97 -4.44 -4.44
C GLY A 95 -3.21 -5.28 -5.69
N SER A 96 -4.18 -4.86 -6.50
CA SER A 96 -4.58 -5.56 -7.74
C SER A 96 -3.91 -5.00 -9.00
N GLY A 97 -2.89 -4.15 -8.90
CA GLY A 97 -2.22 -3.52 -10.05
C GLY A 97 -2.90 -2.28 -10.62
N GLY A 98 -4.02 -1.84 -10.03
CA GLY A 98 -4.70 -0.60 -10.41
C GLY A 98 -6.19 -0.62 -10.04
N THR A 99 -6.88 0.48 -10.34
CA THR A 99 -8.30 0.62 -10.07
C THR A 99 -9.03 1.22 -11.26
N TYR A 100 -10.24 0.72 -11.52
CA TYR A 100 -11.14 1.37 -12.47
C TYR A 100 -11.82 2.56 -11.81
N GLY A 101 -11.95 3.63 -12.58
CA GLY A 101 -12.80 4.73 -12.14
C GLY A 101 -14.25 4.30 -11.95
N ARG A 102 -14.81 4.56 -10.78
CA ARG A 102 -16.26 4.42 -10.52
C ARG A 102 -16.94 5.75 -10.85
N LYS A 103 -18.05 5.70 -11.60
CA LYS A 103 -19.09 6.75 -11.56
C LYS A 103 -20.13 6.30 -10.53
N SER A 104 -20.74 7.21 -9.78
CA SER A 104 -21.74 6.86 -8.76
C SER A 104 -22.82 5.94 -9.35
N GLY A 105 -23.02 4.77 -8.75
CA GLY A 105 -24.05 3.81 -9.14
C GLY A 105 -23.69 2.79 -10.23
N GLN A 106 -22.51 2.86 -10.86
CA GLN A 106 -22.10 1.86 -11.88
C GLN A 106 -20.70 1.29 -11.64
N LYS A 107 -20.58 -0.05 -11.75
CA LYS A 107 -19.29 -0.75 -11.70
C LYS A 107 -18.56 -0.58 -13.05
N HIS A 108 -17.32 -0.10 -13.01
CA HIS A 108 -16.33 -0.08 -14.14
C HIS A 108 -16.63 0.80 -15.36
N VAL A 109 -16.91 2.10 -15.19
CA VAL A 109 -17.18 3.04 -16.32
C VAL A 109 -16.16 4.18 -16.41
N GLY A 110 -14.92 3.96 -15.96
CA GLY A 110 -13.88 4.99 -15.96
C GLY A 110 -12.51 4.47 -16.38
N ARG A 111 -11.64 5.38 -16.82
CA ARG A 111 -10.25 5.09 -17.19
C ARG A 111 -9.56 4.29 -16.07
N PHE A 112 -8.87 3.21 -16.46
CA PHE A 112 -8.05 2.42 -15.56
C PHE A 112 -6.90 3.30 -15.04
N LEU A 113 -6.81 3.43 -13.72
CA LEU A 113 -5.69 4.07 -13.05
C LEU A 113 -4.72 2.97 -12.63
N GLU A 114 -3.61 2.89 -13.32
CA GLU A 114 -2.53 1.95 -13.05
C GLU A 114 -1.94 2.18 -11.67
N GLY A 115 -1.69 1.07 -10.96
CA GLY A 115 -1.10 1.07 -9.63
C GLY A 115 0.42 1.29 -9.63
N SER A 116 0.98 1.33 -8.44
CA SER A 116 2.42 1.53 -8.18
C SER A 116 3.29 0.43 -8.80
N ALA A 117 2.86 -0.83 -8.73
CA ALA A 117 3.59 -1.97 -9.30
C ALA A 117 3.81 -1.84 -10.82
N SER A 118 2.75 -1.62 -11.60
CA SER A 118 2.85 -1.43 -13.06
C SER A 118 3.69 -0.21 -13.43
N ARG A 119 3.54 0.90 -12.70
CA ARG A 119 4.36 2.11 -12.94
C ARG A 119 5.83 1.86 -12.67
N ALA A 120 6.18 1.16 -11.59
CA ALA A 120 7.57 0.83 -11.27
C ALA A 120 8.21 -0.09 -12.32
N LEU A 121 7.46 -1.03 -12.89
CA LEU A 121 7.95 -1.93 -13.95
C LEU A 121 8.23 -1.20 -15.27
N ARG A 122 7.61 -0.05 -15.52
CA ARG A 122 7.84 0.77 -16.73
C ARG A 122 8.98 1.78 -16.60
N VAL A 123 9.59 1.88 -15.41
CA VAL A 123 10.72 2.79 -15.20
C VAL A 123 11.93 2.31 -16.00
N GLU A 124 12.58 3.25 -16.69
CA GLU A 124 13.76 3.00 -17.51
C GLU A 124 15.00 3.74 -16.98
N PRO A 125 16.15 3.05 -16.81
CA PRO A 125 16.35 1.60 -16.93
C PRO A 125 15.58 0.81 -15.84
N PRO A 126 15.34 -0.51 -15.99
CA PRO A 126 14.62 -1.31 -14.99
C PRO A 126 15.44 -1.51 -13.71
N PHE A 127 14.77 -1.84 -12.61
CA PHE A 127 15.41 -2.33 -11.39
C PHE A 127 15.92 -3.76 -11.59
N ASP A 128 16.96 -4.16 -10.87
CA ASP A 128 17.49 -5.52 -10.93
C ASP A 128 16.54 -6.54 -10.30
N ARG A 129 15.74 -6.10 -9.33
CA ARG A 129 14.74 -6.93 -8.64
C ARG A 129 13.49 -6.12 -8.27
N TYR A 130 12.34 -6.76 -8.40
CA TYR A 130 11.05 -6.26 -7.96
C TYR A 130 10.45 -7.27 -6.98
N VAL A 131 9.92 -6.80 -5.86
CA VAL A 131 9.15 -7.63 -4.91
C VAL A 131 7.81 -6.95 -4.65
N PHE A 132 6.73 -7.66 -4.96
CA PHE A 132 5.36 -7.22 -4.75
C PHE A 132 4.70 -8.07 -3.68
N VAL A 133 4.31 -7.44 -2.56
CA VAL A 133 3.64 -8.10 -1.44
C VAL A 133 2.17 -7.71 -1.43
N GLU A 134 1.27 -8.69 -1.35
CA GLU A 134 -0.16 -8.48 -1.18
C GLU A 134 -0.76 -9.67 -0.42
N ARG A 135 -1.48 -9.39 0.66
CA ARG A 135 -2.00 -10.42 1.56
C ARG A 135 -3.16 -11.20 0.94
N ASP A 136 -3.98 -10.55 0.12
CA ASP A 136 -5.12 -11.21 -0.52
C ASP A 136 -4.70 -11.97 -1.79
N PRO A 137 -4.86 -13.31 -1.83
CA PRO A 137 -4.45 -14.11 -2.99
C PRO A 137 -5.17 -13.71 -4.28
N GLY A 138 -6.43 -13.24 -4.19
CA GLY A 138 -7.22 -12.82 -5.33
C GLY A 138 -6.71 -11.52 -5.94
N ARG A 139 -6.38 -10.53 -5.12
CA ARG A 139 -5.73 -9.28 -5.55
C ARG A 139 -4.36 -9.55 -6.13
N MET A 140 -3.59 -10.44 -5.51
CA MET A 140 -2.28 -10.86 -6.06
C MET A 140 -2.42 -11.49 -7.45
N ALA A 141 -3.40 -12.38 -7.64
CA ALA A 141 -3.68 -12.97 -8.95
C ALA A 141 -4.07 -11.91 -9.98
N ALA A 142 -4.91 -10.94 -9.60
CA ALA A 142 -5.27 -9.81 -10.45
C ALA A 142 -4.07 -8.92 -10.81
N LEU A 143 -3.16 -8.68 -9.87
CA LEU A 143 -1.92 -7.95 -10.12
C LEU A 143 -1.03 -8.67 -11.13
N LYS A 144 -0.82 -9.99 -10.95
CA LYS A 144 -0.02 -10.81 -11.89
C LYS A 144 -0.58 -10.74 -13.30
N ALA A 145 -1.90 -10.81 -13.46
CA ALA A 145 -2.55 -10.69 -14.75
C ALA A 145 -2.39 -9.27 -15.34
N THR A 146 -2.60 -8.24 -14.52
CA THR A 146 -2.53 -6.84 -14.94
C THR A 146 -1.13 -6.40 -15.37
N ALA A 147 -0.09 -6.90 -14.69
CA ALA A 147 1.30 -6.51 -14.94
C ALA A 147 2.08 -7.50 -15.84
N ALA A 148 1.41 -8.49 -16.43
CA ALA A 148 2.07 -9.60 -17.12
C ALA A 148 3.02 -9.14 -18.25
N ALA A 149 2.59 -8.18 -19.06
CA ALA A 149 3.38 -7.67 -20.18
C ALA A 149 4.63 -6.91 -19.72
N GLU A 150 4.49 -6.06 -18.70
CA GLU A 150 5.61 -5.33 -18.12
C GLU A 150 6.59 -6.26 -17.40
N VAL A 151 6.08 -7.28 -16.70
CA VAL A 151 6.90 -8.32 -16.06
C VAL A 151 7.74 -9.07 -17.08
N GLU A 152 7.14 -9.48 -18.20
CA GLU A 152 7.87 -10.14 -19.28
C GLU A 152 8.96 -9.21 -19.85
N THR A 153 8.62 -7.94 -20.05
CA THR A 153 9.55 -6.92 -20.56
C THR A 153 10.78 -6.76 -19.67
N VAL A 154 10.60 -6.64 -18.34
CA VAL A 154 11.76 -6.46 -17.43
C VAL A 154 12.56 -7.75 -17.24
N ARG A 155 11.92 -8.92 -17.32
CA ARG A 155 12.59 -10.23 -17.26
C ARG A 155 13.46 -10.49 -18.48
N ALA A 156 12.97 -10.16 -19.67
CA ALA A 156 13.76 -10.22 -20.90
C ALA A 156 15.02 -9.34 -20.84
N ARG A 157 15.06 -8.37 -19.93
CA ARG A 157 16.20 -7.48 -19.67
C ARG A 157 17.03 -7.87 -18.45
N GLY A 158 16.79 -9.06 -17.88
CA GLY A 158 17.58 -9.61 -16.78
C GLY A 158 17.10 -9.25 -15.37
N SER A 159 15.93 -8.62 -15.23
CA SER A 159 15.35 -8.29 -13.93
C SER A 159 14.61 -9.48 -13.33
N SER A 160 14.66 -9.67 -12.01
CA SER A 160 13.81 -10.65 -11.32
C SER A 160 12.54 -10.00 -10.77
N VAL A 161 11.41 -10.70 -10.81
CA VAL A 161 10.13 -10.22 -10.27
C VAL A 161 9.51 -11.30 -9.41
N ASP A 162 9.35 -10.99 -8.12
CA ASP A 162 8.78 -11.86 -7.10
C ASP A 162 7.42 -11.33 -6.63
N PHE A 163 6.48 -12.26 -6.43
CA PHE A 163 5.14 -11.98 -5.94
C PHE A 163 4.91 -12.78 -4.65
N GLU A 164 4.75 -12.09 -3.53
CA GLU A 164 4.62 -12.71 -2.20
C GLU A 164 3.20 -12.52 -1.65
N VAL A 165 2.47 -13.62 -1.49
CA VAL A 165 1.15 -13.62 -0.84
C VAL A 165 1.35 -13.70 0.67
N ALA A 166 1.50 -12.56 1.33
CA ALA A 166 1.88 -12.48 2.74
C ALA A 166 1.43 -11.17 3.40
N ASP A 167 1.45 -11.12 4.73
CA ASP A 167 1.32 -9.86 5.47
C ASP A 167 2.63 -9.08 5.41
N ALA A 168 2.57 -7.79 5.07
CA ALA A 168 3.74 -6.92 4.98
C ALA A 168 4.55 -6.86 6.29
N ASN A 169 3.90 -7.05 7.45
CA ASN A 169 4.58 -7.05 8.75
C ASN A 169 5.46 -8.29 8.97
N GLU A 170 5.34 -9.30 8.13
CA GLU A 170 6.14 -10.53 8.15
C GLU A 170 7.09 -10.56 6.96
N ALA A 171 6.57 -10.30 5.75
CA ALA A 171 7.34 -10.36 4.50
C ALA A 171 8.50 -9.35 4.47
N ILE A 172 8.27 -8.10 4.90
CA ILE A 172 9.29 -7.05 4.77
C ILE A 172 10.49 -7.30 5.70
N PRO A 173 10.33 -7.57 7.01
CA PRO A 173 11.47 -7.93 7.86
C PRO A 173 12.22 -9.17 7.37
N ASP A 174 11.52 -10.21 6.92
CA ASP A 174 12.15 -11.42 6.38
C ASP A 174 12.98 -11.11 5.12
N LEU A 175 12.39 -10.44 4.13
CA LEU A 175 13.08 -10.04 2.90
C LEU A 175 14.32 -9.20 3.20
N VAL A 176 14.17 -8.17 4.06
CA VAL A 176 15.27 -7.29 4.45
C VAL A 176 16.41 -8.08 5.09
N SER A 177 16.11 -9.07 5.94
CA SER A 177 17.14 -9.88 6.62
C SER A 177 17.97 -10.75 5.67
N ARG A 178 17.41 -11.15 4.52
CA ARG A 178 18.06 -12.03 3.55
C ARG A 178 18.82 -11.28 2.45
N MET A 179 18.65 -9.96 2.34
CA MET A 179 19.22 -9.16 1.26
C MET A 179 20.63 -8.62 1.60
N PRO A 180 21.61 -8.70 0.69
CA PRO A 180 22.96 -8.22 0.94
C PRO A 180 23.07 -6.69 0.71
N TRP A 181 22.51 -5.88 1.62
CA TRP A 181 22.41 -4.42 1.50
C TRP A 181 23.74 -3.67 1.28
N ARG A 182 24.89 -4.27 1.58
CA ARG A 182 26.20 -3.70 1.24
C ARG A 182 26.37 -3.45 -0.27
N SER A 183 25.80 -4.30 -1.12
CA SER A 183 25.87 -4.19 -2.58
C SER A 183 24.52 -3.84 -3.22
N TRP A 184 23.49 -3.58 -2.42
CA TRP A 184 22.13 -3.28 -2.89
C TRP A 184 21.62 -1.94 -2.39
N ARG A 185 20.80 -1.29 -3.19
CA ARG A 185 20.04 -0.10 -2.80
C ARG A 185 18.58 -0.30 -3.15
N GLY A 186 17.67 0.10 -2.26
CA GLY A 186 16.24 -0.16 -2.43
C GLY A 186 15.39 1.10 -2.48
N VAL A 187 14.29 1.06 -3.22
CA VAL A 187 13.15 1.96 -2.98
C VAL A 187 11.99 1.12 -2.47
N VAL A 188 11.40 1.51 -1.34
CA VAL A 188 10.26 0.84 -0.73
C VAL A 188 9.06 1.76 -0.74
N PHE A 189 7.93 1.24 -1.22
CA PHE A 189 6.65 1.91 -1.16
C PHE A 189 5.74 1.19 -0.15
N LEU A 190 5.28 1.95 0.85
CA LEU A 190 4.30 1.50 1.83
C LEU A 190 2.98 2.26 1.61
N ASP A 191 1.94 1.57 1.18
CA ASP A 191 0.61 2.13 0.90
C ASP A 191 -0.50 1.35 1.62
N PRO A 192 -0.52 1.34 2.97
CA PRO A 192 -1.53 0.58 3.69
C PRO A 192 -2.91 1.24 3.58
N TYR A 193 -3.96 0.44 3.60
CA TYR A 193 -5.34 0.94 3.66
C TYR A 193 -5.67 1.59 5.01
N GLY A 194 -4.91 1.28 6.06
CA GLY A 194 -5.10 1.81 7.41
C GLY A 194 -3.88 1.60 8.30
N MET A 195 -4.10 1.51 9.61
CA MET A 195 -3.06 1.42 10.64
C MET A 195 -2.44 0.00 10.73
N GLN A 196 -1.96 -0.51 9.60
CA GLN A 196 -1.50 -1.89 9.42
C GLN A 196 0.01 -2.04 9.57
N VAL A 197 0.79 -1.02 9.23
CA VAL A 197 2.26 -1.07 9.30
C VAL A 197 2.70 -0.92 10.75
N ARG A 198 3.28 -1.98 11.32
CA ARG A 198 3.86 -1.96 12.66
C ARG A 198 5.22 -1.28 12.64
N TRP A 199 5.59 -0.63 13.75
CA TRP A 199 6.86 0.10 13.87
C TRP A 199 8.09 -0.75 13.52
N ARG A 200 8.09 -2.03 13.91
CA ARG A 200 9.17 -2.99 13.60
C ARG A 200 9.52 -3.09 12.11
N VAL A 201 8.56 -2.85 11.22
CA VAL A 201 8.78 -2.84 9.76
C VAL A 201 9.64 -1.64 9.37
N LEU A 202 9.32 -0.46 9.91
CA LEU A 202 10.06 0.76 9.66
C LEU A 202 11.48 0.66 10.23
N GLU A 203 11.65 0.06 11.41
CA GLU A 203 12.96 -0.20 12.00
C GLU A 203 13.78 -1.17 11.15
N ALA A 204 13.17 -2.25 10.64
CA ALA A 204 13.85 -3.18 9.75
C ALA A 204 14.36 -2.47 8.48
N LEU A 205 13.53 -1.63 7.87
CA LEU A 205 13.90 -0.82 6.72
C LEU A 205 15.02 0.18 7.04
N ALA A 206 14.92 0.89 8.16
CA ALA A 206 15.94 1.85 8.61
C ALA A 206 17.31 1.17 8.83
N ARG A 207 17.33 0.00 9.47
CA ARG A 207 18.56 -0.78 9.71
C ARG A 207 19.30 -1.23 8.44
N THR A 208 18.67 -1.18 7.28
CA THR A 208 19.36 -1.49 6.01
C THR A 208 20.39 -0.45 5.62
N GLU A 209 20.23 0.79 6.10
CA GLU A 209 21.03 1.95 5.70
C GLU A 209 21.09 2.17 4.17
N SER A 210 20.16 1.56 3.42
CA SER A 210 20.29 1.38 1.97
C SER A 210 18.99 1.60 1.22
N VAL A 211 17.90 1.91 1.93
CA VAL A 211 16.58 2.11 1.34
C VAL A 211 16.11 3.55 1.40
N ASP A 212 15.48 3.98 0.31
CA ASP A 212 14.60 5.14 0.25
C ASP A 212 13.16 4.68 0.46
N LEU A 213 12.47 5.29 1.42
CA LEU A 213 11.11 4.95 1.80
C LEU A 213 10.14 6.04 1.33
N TRP A 214 9.13 5.62 0.57
CA TRP A 214 7.91 6.37 0.31
C TRP A 214 6.77 5.74 1.12
N TYR A 215 6.25 6.45 2.11
CA TYR A 215 5.20 5.95 2.99
C TYR A 215 3.95 6.80 2.87
N LEU A 216 2.86 6.23 2.34
CA LEU A 216 1.54 6.82 2.42
C LEU A 216 0.91 6.56 3.79
N PHE A 217 1.30 7.38 4.76
CA PHE A 217 0.82 7.24 6.13
C PHE A 217 -0.67 7.61 6.23
N PRO A 218 -1.52 6.77 6.85
CA PRO A 218 -2.96 6.98 6.94
C PRO A 218 -3.34 7.99 8.03
N THR A 219 -2.91 9.25 7.87
CA THR A 219 -3.11 10.36 8.81
C THR A 219 -4.58 10.49 9.26
N GLY A 220 -5.53 10.36 8.33
CA GLY A 220 -6.96 10.40 8.66
C GLY A 220 -7.40 9.26 9.58
N ALA A 221 -6.82 8.06 9.43
CA ALA A 221 -7.10 6.93 10.33
C ALA A 221 -6.47 7.14 11.71
N MET A 222 -5.23 7.65 11.75
CA MET A 222 -4.55 8.03 12.98
C MET A 222 -5.35 9.06 13.78
N LEU A 223 -5.84 10.13 13.13
CA LEU A 223 -6.67 11.16 13.76
C LEU A 223 -8.03 10.65 14.26
N ARG A 224 -8.53 9.51 13.76
CA ARG A 224 -9.73 8.86 14.30
C ARG A 224 -9.42 7.97 15.51
N LEU A 225 -8.23 7.38 15.57
CA LEU A 225 -7.79 6.62 16.74
C LEU A 225 -7.46 7.55 17.91
N LEU A 226 -6.76 8.65 17.62
CA LEU A 226 -6.54 9.75 18.54
C LEU A 226 -7.82 10.59 18.64
N LYS A 227 -8.77 10.17 19.49
CA LYS A 227 -10.03 10.88 19.76
C LYS A 227 -9.76 12.37 20.04
N ARG A 228 -10.67 13.26 19.60
CA ARG A 228 -10.52 14.71 19.84
C ARG A 228 -10.50 15.03 21.34
N HIS A 229 -11.40 14.40 22.10
CA HIS A 229 -11.51 14.54 23.55
C HIS A 229 -11.31 13.18 24.22
N GLY A 230 -10.53 13.18 25.29
CA GLY A 230 -10.20 12.01 26.09
C GLY A 230 -9.14 11.12 25.44
N ARG A 231 -8.11 10.77 26.21
CA ARG A 231 -7.07 9.86 25.75
C ARG A 231 -7.67 8.50 25.35
N PRO A 232 -7.32 7.94 24.17
CA PRO A 232 -7.74 6.61 23.79
C PRO A 232 -7.12 5.57 24.73
N SER A 233 -7.90 4.52 25.02
CA SER A 233 -7.52 3.39 25.87
C SER A 233 -7.81 2.05 25.16
N GLY A 234 -7.39 0.94 25.77
CA GLY A 234 -7.62 -0.41 25.27
C GLY A 234 -7.04 -0.63 23.88
N GLY A 235 -7.79 -1.29 22.99
CA GLY A 235 -7.33 -1.64 21.64
C GLY A 235 -6.91 -0.47 20.76
N ARG A 236 -7.44 0.75 21.00
CA ARG A 236 -6.97 1.96 20.29
C ARG A 236 -5.57 2.34 20.72
N ALA A 237 -5.30 2.39 22.03
CA ALA A 237 -3.98 2.67 22.56
C ALA A 237 -2.96 1.63 22.11
N GLN A 238 -3.30 0.34 22.18
CA GLN A 238 -2.42 -0.75 21.71
C GLN A 238 -2.09 -0.63 20.21
N THR A 239 -3.05 -0.17 19.39
CA THR A 239 -2.82 0.08 17.96
C THR A 239 -1.86 1.25 17.75
N LEU A 240 -2.02 2.34 18.51
CA LEU A 240 -1.14 3.50 18.47
C LEU A 240 0.28 3.12 18.90
N ASP A 241 0.42 2.43 20.04
CA ASP A 241 1.69 1.96 20.58
C ASP A 241 2.43 1.09 19.56
N ALA A 242 1.73 0.19 18.87
CA ALA A 242 2.34 -0.72 17.92
C ALA A 242 2.67 -0.10 16.55
N VAL A 243 1.96 0.94 16.12
CA VAL A 243 2.27 1.64 14.86
C VAL A 243 3.34 2.72 15.05
N LEU A 244 3.38 3.36 16.22
CA LEU A 244 4.36 4.41 16.55
C LEU A 244 5.60 3.87 17.28
N GLY A 245 5.53 2.63 17.77
CA GLY A 245 6.59 1.98 18.54
C GLY A 245 6.85 2.62 19.90
N THR A 246 5.89 3.39 20.42
CA THR A 246 6.03 4.15 21.66
C THR A 246 4.67 4.51 22.24
N ASP A 247 4.60 4.75 23.54
CA ASP A 247 3.44 5.29 24.25
C ASP A 247 3.45 6.83 24.35
N GLU A 248 4.55 7.48 23.96
CA GLU A 248 4.78 8.94 24.03
C GLU A 248 3.72 9.79 23.31
N TRP A 249 2.97 9.21 22.37
CA TRP A 249 1.87 9.92 21.72
C TRP A 249 0.79 10.39 22.71
N ARG A 250 0.75 9.83 23.92
CA ARG A 250 -0.13 10.30 25.01
C ARG A 250 0.15 11.75 25.38
N ALA A 251 1.37 12.26 25.16
CA ALA A 251 1.75 13.65 25.36
C ALA A 251 1.08 14.63 24.36
N LEU A 252 0.43 14.10 23.31
CA LEU A 252 -0.41 14.91 22.41
C LEU A 252 -1.71 15.36 23.08
N TYR A 253 -2.04 14.87 24.28
CA TYR A 253 -3.24 15.27 25.02
C TYR A 253 -2.88 16.22 26.15
N ARG A 254 -3.58 17.35 26.21
CA ARG A 254 -3.37 18.42 27.19
C ARG A 254 -4.69 18.82 27.84
N PRO A 255 -4.67 19.43 29.03
CA PRO A 255 -5.85 20.07 29.59
C PRO A 255 -6.48 21.05 28.57
N PRO A 256 -7.81 21.17 28.55
CA PRO A 256 -8.50 22.08 27.65
C PRO A 256 -8.05 23.53 27.88
N LYS A 257 -7.98 24.33 26.80
CA LYS A 257 -7.54 25.73 26.88
C LYS A 257 -8.53 26.64 27.61
N GLN A 258 -9.80 26.23 27.69
CA GLN A 258 -10.84 26.90 28.45
C GLN A 258 -11.31 25.92 29.53
N ALA A 259 -11.22 26.33 30.79
CA ALA A 259 -11.90 25.62 31.86
C ALA A 259 -13.41 25.78 31.61
N GLY A 260 -14.11 24.66 31.48
CA GLY A 260 -15.56 24.70 31.44
C GLY A 260 -16.15 25.04 32.81
N LEU A 261 -17.45 25.31 32.82
CA LEU A 261 -18.18 25.63 34.05
C LEU A 261 -18.41 24.38 34.92
N PHE A 262 -18.23 23.18 34.36
CA PHE A 262 -18.45 21.92 35.05
C PHE A 262 -17.17 21.07 35.11
N PRO A 263 -16.98 20.25 36.17
CA PRO A 263 -15.83 19.35 36.28
C PRO A 263 -15.71 18.35 35.13
N GLU A 264 -16.83 17.99 34.49
CA GLU A 264 -16.83 17.10 33.32
C GLU A 264 -16.18 17.73 32.07
N ASP A 265 -15.99 19.05 32.06
CA ASP A 265 -15.36 19.78 30.97
C ASP A 265 -13.82 19.72 31.00
N GLU A 266 -13.22 19.14 32.05
CA GLU A 266 -11.75 18.99 32.20
C GLU A 266 -11.17 17.80 31.40
N VAL A 267 -11.88 17.34 30.36
CA VAL A 267 -11.42 16.22 29.54
C VAL A 267 -10.26 16.69 28.66
N GLU A 268 -9.12 16.00 28.75
CA GLU A 268 -7.96 16.32 27.93
C GLU A 268 -8.28 16.34 26.43
N GLU A 269 -7.77 17.34 25.73
CA GLU A 269 -7.93 17.51 24.30
C GLU A 269 -6.68 17.08 23.54
N ARG A 270 -6.89 16.39 22.43
CA ARG A 270 -5.81 16.07 21.49
C ARG A 270 -5.33 17.34 20.79
N ALA A 271 -4.02 17.44 20.65
CA ALA A 271 -3.32 18.37 19.78
C ALA A 271 -3.89 18.42 18.34
N GLU A 272 -3.59 19.53 17.68
CA GLU A 272 -4.03 19.78 16.32
C GLU A 272 -3.40 18.81 15.32
N ALA A 273 -4.07 18.60 14.18
CA ALA A 273 -3.62 17.63 13.18
C ALA A 273 -2.19 17.89 12.68
N THR A 274 -1.77 19.16 12.62
CA THR A 274 -0.40 19.56 12.24
C THR A 274 0.64 19.15 13.27
N GLU A 275 0.28 19.13 14.55
CA GLU A 275 1.16 18.69 15.63
C GLU A 275 1.24 17.17 15.71
N VAL A 276 0.12 16.47 15.48
CA VAL A 276 0.11 15.01 15.31
C VAL A 276 0.99 14.58 14.13
N GLU A 277 0.90 15.28 12.99
CA GLU A 277 1.77 15.01 11.84
C GLU A 277 3.25 15.24 12.20
N ARG A 278 3.57 16.34 12.88
CA ARG A 278 4.93 16.63 13.33
C ARG A 278 5.47 15.52 14.23
N PHE A 279 4.68 15.06 15.20
CA PHE A 279 5.05 13.94 16.07
C PHE A 279 5.41 12.69 15.25
N VAL A 280 4.62 12.33 14.23
CA VAL A 280 4.91 11.18 13.36
C VAL A 280 6.22 11.37 12.60
N LEU A 281 6.46 12.56 12.04
CA LEU A 281 7.70 12.87 11.32
C LEU A 281 8.92 12.85 12.24
N ASP A 282 8.78 13.33 13.47
CA ASP A 282 9.84 13.32 14.48
C ASP A 282 10.14 11.91 14.95
N ARG A 283 9.11 11.08 15.17
CA ARG A 283 9.27 9.64 15.46
C ARG A 283 10.00 8.92 14.35
N LEU A 284 9.63 9.12 13.08
CA LEU A 284 10.38 8.55 11.95
C LEU A 284 11.84 9.03 11.94
N GLY A 285 12.08 10.29 12.31
CA GLY A 285 13.42 10.88 12.40
C GLY A 285 14.30 10.26 13.50
N THR A 286 13.75 9.47 14.42
CA THR A 286 14.57 8.74 15.40
C THR A 286 15.23 7.50 14.81
N ILE A 287 14.76 7.01 13.65
CA ILE A 287 15.30 5.79 13.01
C ILE A 287 15.82 6.05 11.59
N PHE A 288 15.28 7.03 10.87
CA PHE A 288 15.78 7.41 9.54
C PHE A 288 16.66 8.65 9.64
N PRO A 289 17.91 8.61 9.12
CA PRO A 289 18.79 9.79 9.05
C PRO A 289 18.15 11.00 8.35
N LEU A 290 17.30 10.76 7.35
CA LEU A 290 16.52 11.79 6.70
C LEU A 290 15.02 11.45 6.70
N VAL A 291 14.21 12.40 7.16
CA VAL A 291 12.75 12.43 6.95
C VAL A 291 12.37 13.79 6.38
N HIS A 292 11.60 13.80 5.29
CA HIS A 292 11.15 15.03 4.66
C HIS A 292 10.11 15.74 5.54
N ARG A 293 10.42 16.96 6.01
CA ARG A 293 9.61 17.70 7.00
C ARG A 293 8.30 18.29 6.45
N ARG A 294 8.07 18.20 5.14
CA ARG A 294 6.85 18.68 4.47
C ARG A 294 6.28 17.56 3.60
N PRO A 295 5.44 16.66 4.15
CA PRO A 295 4.81 15.63 3.34
C PRO A 295 3.80 16.22 2.36
N LEU A 296 3.29 15.39 1.45
CA LEU A 296 2.13 15.73 0.63
C LEU A 296 0.87 15.23 1.34
N VAL A 297 0.08 16.17 1.87
CA VAL A 297 -1.18 15.88 2.56
C VAL A 297 -2.29 15.71 1.54
N LEU A 298 -2.87 14.51 1.48
CA LEU A 298 -3.96 14.13 0.59
C LEU A 298 -5.29 14.26 1.32
N ARG A 299 -6.26 14.92 0.69
CA ARG A 299 -7.57 15.22 1.27
C ARG A 299 -8.69 14.63 0.40
N ASN A 300 -9.85 14.37 1.02
CA ASN A 300 -11.07 14.09 0.28
C ASN A 300 -11.71 15.39 -0.25
N SER A 301 -12.79 15.26 -1.01
CA SER A 301 -13.53 16.42 -1.55
C SER A 301 -14.17 17.32 -0.50
N LYS A 302 -14.35 16.82 0.73
CA LYS A 302 -14.80 17.61 1.89
C LYS A 302 -13.64 18.28 2.65
N GLY A 303 -12.41 18.23 2.12
CA GLY A 303 -11.22 18.81 2.73
C GLY A 303 -10.64 18.03 3.92
N ALA A 304 -11.21 16.89 4.30
CA ALA A 304 -10.72 16.08 5.40
C ALA A 304 -9.42 15.36 5.00
N VAL A 305 -8.43 15.36 5.90
CA VAL A 305 -7.15 14.68 5.68
C VAL A 305 -7.36 13.16 5.62
N LEU A 306 -6.87 12.54 4.55
CA LEU A 306 -6.86 11.10 4.37
C LEU A 306 -5.50 10.52 4.69
N PHE A 307 -4.46 11.01 4.02
CA PHE A 307 -3.11 10.47 4.06
C PHE A 307 -2.06 11.57 4.03
N SER A 308 -0.86 11.28 4.51
CA SER A 308 0.34 12.07 4.27
C SER A 308 1.35 11.18 3.54
N LEU A 309 1.74 11.54 2.31
CA LEU A 309 2.83 10.89 1.60
C LEU A 309 4.16 11.44 2.14
N ILE A 310 4.87 10.59 2.87
CA ILE A 310 6.12 10.88 3.57
C ILE A 310 7.28 10.26 2.80
N PHE A 311 8.36 11.00 2.66
CA PHE A 311 9.63 10.50 2.16
C PHE A 311 10.65 10.40 3.31
N ALA A 312 11.36 9.28 3.38
CA ALA A 312 12.47 9.06 4.30
C ALA A 312 13.61 8.32 3.60
N CYS A 313 14.84 8.46 4.10
CA CYS A 313 16.02 7.76 3.57
C CYS A 313 16.79 7.14 4.73
N ALA A 314 17.11 5.85 4.62
CA ALA A 314 17.85 5.09 5.62
C ALA A 314 19.36 5.32 5.51
N ASN A 315 19.86 5.76 4.35
CA ASN A 315 21.29 5.93 4.13
C ASN A 315 21.87 7.00 5.07
N PRO A 316 22.89 6.71 5.89
CA PRO A 316 23.46 7.68 6.83
C PRO A 316 24.33 8.73 6.15
N ASN A 317 24.76 8.51 4.90
CA ASN A 317 25.63 9.44 4.19
C ASN A 317 24.87 10.67 3.68
N GLU A 318 25.19 11.84 4.25
CA GLU A 318 24.60 13.13 3.91
C GLU A 318 24.70 13.53 2.45
N LYS A 319 25.78 13.18 1.76
CA LYS A 319 25.90 13.45 0.32
C LYS A 319 24.90 12.62 -0.48
N ALA A 320 24.66 11.37 -0.06
CA ALA A 320 23.74 10.47 -0.73
C ALA A 320 22.28 10.91 -0.52
N TRP A 321 21.87 11.12 0.73
CA TRP A 321 20.50 11.54 1.02
C TRP A 321 20.24 13.01 0.66
N GLY A 322 21.27 13.85 0.56
CA GLY A 322 21.14 15.26 0.16
C GLY A 322 20.59 15.43 -1.26
N LEU A 323 20.98 14.57 -2.20
CA LEU A 323 20.41 14.56 -3.55
C LEU A 323 18.96 14.06 -3.55
N ALA A 324 18.70 12.95 -2.87
CA ALA A 324 17.36 12.40 -2.70
C ALA A 324 16.39 13.43 -2.09
N LYS A 325 16.83 14.17 -1.05
CA LYS A 325 16.09 15.25 -0.41
C LYS A 325 15.70 16.35 -1.39
N LYS A 326 16.62 16.82 -2.23
CA LYS A 326 16.35 17.89 -3.22
C LYS A 326 15.25 17.47 -4.19
N VAL A 327 15.30 16.22 -4.67
CA VAL A 327 14.30 15.71 -5.60
C VAL A 327 12.96 15.48 -4.90
N ALA A 328 12.97 14.89 -3.71
CA ALA A 328 11.75 14.73 -2.91
C ALA A 328 11.07 16.09 -2.63
N ASP A 329 11.84 17.12 -2.26
CA ASP A 329 11.30 18.46 -2.02
C ASP A 329 10.67 19.07 -3.28
N HIS A 330 11.33 18.94 -4.43
CA HIS A 330 10.79 19.39 -5.71
C HIS A 330 9.48 18.66 -6.06
N LEU A 331 9.47 17.33 -6.02
CA LEU A 331 8.32 16.52 -6.40
C LEU A 331 7.12 16.76 -5.49
N LEU A 332 7.34 16.76 -4.17
CA LEU A 332 6.30 17.07 -3.18
C LEU A 332 5.84 18.53 -3.32
N GLY A 333 6.72 19.46 -3.67
CA GLY A 333 6.41 20.86 -3.92
C GLY A 333 5.50 21.06 -5.13
N VAL A 334 5.79 20.37 -6.24
CA VAL A 334 4.93 20.36 -7.43
C VAL A 334 3.56 19.76 -7.10
N ALA A 335 3.53 18.59 -6.45
CA ALA A 335 2.26 17.94 -6.11
C ALA A 335 1.38 18.79 -5.17
N ARG A 336 1.99 19.51 -4.22
CA ARG A 336 1.26 20.46 -3.35
C ARG A 336 0.65 21.63 -4.10
N ARG A 337 1.30 22.14 -5.16
CA ARG A 337 0.75 23.21 -5.99
C ARG A 337 -0.45 22.72 -6.78
N ASN A 338 -0.35 21.50 -7.33
CA ASN A 338 -1.44 20.89 -8.08
C ASN A 338 -2.66 20.59 -7.20
N ASN A 339 -2.46 20.26 -5.92
CA ASN A 339 -3.55 20.01 -4.95
C ASN A 339 -4.26 21.27 -4.44
N ARG A 340 -3.76 22.46 -4.76
CA ARG A 340 -4.35 23.75 -4.36
C ARG A 340 -5.08 24.46 -5.50
N ALA A 341 -4.78 24.07 -6.74
CA ALA A 341 -5.50 24.49 -7.93
C ALA A 341 -6.73 23.62 -8.09
#